data_AF-A0A8H4EX07-F1
#
_entry.id   AF-A0A8H4EX07-F1
#
_cell.length_a   1.000
_cell.length_b   1.000
_cell.length_c   1.000
_cell.angle_alpha   90.00
_cell.angle_beta   90.00
_cell.angle_gamma   90.00
#
_symmetry.space_group_name_H-M   'P 1'
#
loop_
_entity.id
_entity.type
_entity.pdbx_description
1 polymer ?
#
loop_
_entity_poly.entity_id
_entity_poly.type
_entity_poly.pdbx_seq_one_letter_code
_entity_poly.pdbx_strand_id
1 'polypeptide(L)'
;MSTASNTTNIFEAVKAAAASASSTLNTATFNTTTSTTPVTPLAPSTPASSHVPIVPNDEVVSQLVNTLMRDGKKARAQRLISDSMKHLSKKIDNNSDPYTVLLEAIETASPLLKLSSTKKGSKVVHVPTALRDRQRRRRAIVWMLDASKKRGEKSFEERFAAEVYDVSQGVSSVLQKKQQIHKQALANRANAQVSYNTQR
;
A
#
# COMPACT_ATOMS: atom_id res chain seq x y z
N MET A 1 -18.26 47.99 -29.14
CA MET A 1 -17.23 47.48 -30.08
C MET A 1 -16.27 46.62 -29.27
N SER A 2 -16.56 45.34 -28.99
CA SER A 2 -16.43 44.17 -29.87
C SER A 2 -15.07 44.05 -30.54
N THR A 3 -14.18 43.27 -29.93
CA THR A 3 -13.30 42.29 -30.59
C THR A 3 -12.93 41.21 -29.57
N ALA A 4 -13.62 40.08 -29.67
CA ALA A 4 -13.25 38.80 -29.05
C ALA A 4 -12.44 37.96 -30.05
N SER A 5 -11.92 36.83 -29.55
CA SER A 5 -11.14 35.75 -30.21
C SER A 5 -9.61 35.95 -30.09
N ASN A 6 -8.79 34.95 -29.80
CA ASN A 6 -8.92 33.51 -30.02
C ASN A 6 -7.80 32.78 -29.24
N THR A 7 -8.09 31.81 -28.37
CA THR A 7 -7.17 30.71 -28.01
C THR A 7 -8.00 29.60 -27.36
N THR A 8 -8.62 28.78 -28.20
CA THR A 8 -9.34 27.57 -27.81
C THR A 8 -8.39 26.39 -27.67
N ASN A 9 -8.36 25.85 -26.45
CA ASN A 9 -8.34 24.43 -26.11
C ASN A 9 -7.50 23.47 -26.97
N ILE A 10 -6.28 23.23 -26.49
CA ILE A 10 -5.40 22.10 -26.85
C ILE A 10 -6.02 20.74 -26.46
N PHE A 11 -7.11 20.71 -25.68
CA PHE A 11 -7.77 19.49 -25.21
C PHE A 11 -8.79 18.85 -26.18
N GLU A 12 -9.11 19.47 -27.31
CA GLU A 12 -10.11 18.92 -28.26
C GLU A 12 -9.52 17.99 -29.34
N ALA A 13 -8.19 18.01 -29.55
CA ALA A 13 -7.55 17.31 -30.65
C ALA A 13 -7.38 15.78 -30.47
N VAL A 14 -7.56 15.23 -29.25
CA VAL A 14 -7.34 13.79 -28.98
C VAL A 14 -8.60 12.95 -29.17
N LYS A 15 -9.79 13.58 -29.31
CA LYS A 15 -11.07 12.87 -29.34
C LYS A 15 -11.56 12.47 -30.75
N ALA A 16 -10.90 12.91 -31.82
CA ALA A 16 -11.36 12.73 -33.21
C ALA A 16 -10.82 11.47 -33.93
N ALA A 17 -9.92 10.68 -33.33
CA ALA A 17 -9.24 9.58 -34.03
C ALA A 17 -9.91 8.19 -33.91
N ALA A 18 -11.04 8.06 -33.19
CA ALA A 18 -11.63 6.75 -32.86
C ALA A 18 -12.92 6.39 -33.64
N ALA A 19 -13.33 7.19 -34.62
CA ALA A 19 -14.67 7.09 -35.23
C ALA A 19 -14.74 6.55 -36.68
N SER A 20 -13.66 5.99 -37.24
CA SER A 20 -13.66 5.56 -38.65
C SER A 20 -12.98 4.20 -38.88
N ALA A 21 -13.67 3.12 -38.55
CA ALA A 21 -13.43 1.80 -39.14
C ALA A 21 -14.63 0.88 -38.89
N SER A 22 -15.71 1.09 -39.64
CA SER A 22 -16.84 0.18 -39.71
C SER A 22 -17.28 0.08 -41.17
N SER A 23 -16.84 -0.96 -41.86
CA SER A 23 -17.61 -1.65 -42.90
C SER A 23 -16.75 -2.73 -43.55
N THR A 24 -17.21 -3.97 -43.50
CA THR A 24 -17.33 -4.86 -44.67
C THR A 24 -18.04 -6.14 -44.23
N LEU A 25 -19.20 -6.32 -44.82
CA LEU A 25 -20.01 -7.54 -44.77
C LEU A 25 -19.29 -8.65 -45.54
N ASN A 26 -19.38 -9.89 -45.06
CA ASN A 26 -19.40 -11.03 -45.95
C ASN A 26 -20.20 -12.19 -45.34
N THR A 27 -21.10 -12.71 -46.17
CA THR A 27 -22.13 -13.71 -45.91
C THR A 27 -21.67 -15.07 -46.45
N ALA A 28 -22.24 -16.16 -45.88
CA ALA A 28 -22.26 -17.55 -46.36
C ALA A 28 -20.95 -18.34 -46.12
N THR A 29 -20.92 -19.63 -45.77
CA THR A 29 -21.92 -20.72 -45.83
C THR A 29 -21.46 -21.89 -44.94
N PHE A 30 -22.40 -22.79 -44.62
CA PHE A 30 -22.33 -24.05 -43.89
C PHE A 30 -21.07 -24.93 -44.01
N ASN A 31 -20.76 -25.68 -42.94
CA ASN A 31 -20.81 -27.15 -42.95
C ASN A 31 -20.73 -27.78 -41.54
N THR A 32 -21.63 -28.75 -41.32
CA THR A 32 -21.70 -29.70 -40.22
C THR A 32 -20.56 -30.72 -40.27
N THR A 33 -19.91 -31.00 -39.14
CA THR A 33 -19.31 -32.31 -38.86
C THR A 33 -19.39 -32.63 -37.36
N THR A 34 -20.06 -33.74 -37.08
CA THR A 34 -20.07 -34.50 -35.84
C THR A 34 -18.65 -34.92 -35.46
N SER A 35 -18.25 -34.69 -34.21
CA SER A 35 -17.27 -35.54 -33.55
C SER A 35 -17.68 -35.78 -32.11
N THR A 36 -18.23 -36.97 -31.91
CA THR A 36 -18.53 -37.60 -30.64
C THR A 36 -17.20 -37.88 -29.93
N THR A 37 -16.97 -37.27 -28.77
CA THR A 37 -16.06 -37.85 -27.77
C THR A 37 -16.77 -37.95 -26.43
N PRO A 38 -16.57 -39.07 -25.70
CA PRO A 38 -17.38 -39.44 -24.55
C PRO A 38 -17.09 -38.53 -23.35
N VAL A 39 -18.18 -38.04 -22.74
CA VAL A 39 -18.17 -37.38 -21.43
C VAL A 39 -17.62 -38.33 -20.37
N THR A 40 -16.43 -38.01 -19.86
CA THR A 40 -15.98 -38.53 -18.57
C THR A 40 -16.59 -37.63 -17.48
N PRO A 41 -17.44 -38.13 -16.56
CA PRO A 41 -17.90 -37.32 -15.45
C PRO A 41 -16.72 -37.10 -14.50
N LEU A 42 -16.10 -35.91 -14.61
CA LEU A 42 -15.10 -35.46 -13.65
C LEU A 42 -15.79 -35.24 -12.30
N ALA A 43 -15.17 -35.80 -11.26
CA ALA A 43 -15.62 -35.85 -9.87
C ALA A 43 -16.21 -34.51 -9.34
N PRO A 44 -17.10 -34.57 -8.32
CA PRO A 44 -17.61 -33.36 -7.67
C PRO A 44 -16.44 -32.48 -7.23
N SER A 45 -16.44 -31.24 -7.72
CA SER A 45 -15.52 -30.20 -7.28
C SER A 45 -15.58 -30.15 -5.76
N THR A 46 -14.50 -30.59 -5.10
CA THR A 46 -14.23 -30.19 -3.73
C THR A 46 -14.37 -28.67 -3.72
N PRO A 47 -15.20 -28.05 -2.87
CA PRO A 47 -15.27 -26.60 -2.81
C PRO A 47 -13.86 -26.15 -2.43
N ALA A 48 -13.11 -25.66 -3.42
CA ALA A 48 -11.83 -25.01 -3.19
C ALA A 48 -12.15 -23.93 -2.16
N SER A 49 -11.60 -24.11 -0.95
CA SER A 49 -11.77 -23.21 0.19
C SER A 49 -11.79 -21.78 -0.35
N SER A 50 -12.98 -21.18 -0.38
CA SER A 50 -13.26 -19.84 -0.89
C SER A 50 -12.71 -18.79 0.08
N HIS A 51 -11.43 -18.94 0.46
CA HIS A 51 -10.68 -17.87 1.07
C HIS A 51 -10.17 -16.98 -0.06
N VAL A 52 -11.11 -16.37 -0.78
CA VAL A 52 -10.83 -15.16 -1.55
C VAL A 52 -10.31 -14.16 -0.52
N PRO A 53 -9.09 -13.64 -0.64
CA PRO A 53 -8.64 -12.63 0.28
C PRO A 53 -9.57 -11.42 0.12
N ILE A 54 -10.31 -11.09 1.18
CA ILE A 54 -11.10 -9.85 1.32
C ILE A 54 -10.17 -8.61 1.35
N VAL A 55 -8.88 -8.82 1.10
CA VAL A 55 -7.79 -7.86 1.17
C VAL A 55 -7.41 -7.50 -0.27
N PRO A 56 -7.41 -6.20 -0.63
CA PRO A 56 -6.96 -5.74 -1.95
C PRO A 56 -5.56 -6.25 -2.30
N ASN A 57 -5.31 -6.52 -3.58
CA ASN A 57 -4.00 -6.92 -4.12
C ASN A 57 -3.05 -5.70 -4.18
N ASP A 58 -2.72 -5.13 -3.02
CA ASP A 58 -1.76 -4.04 -2.89
C ASP A 58 -0.45 -4.55 -2.26
N GLU A 59 0.69 -4.09 -2.77
CA GLU A 59 2.02 -4.40 -2.25
C GLU A 59 2.15 -3.94 -0.79
N VAL A 60 1.59 -2.78 -0.43
CA VAL A 60 1.67 -2.22 0.92
C VAL A 60 0.95 -3.13 1.92
N VAL A 61 -0.26 -3.56 1.56
CA VAL A 61 -1.06 -4.44 2.41
C VAL A 61 -0.45 -5.84 2.48
N SER A 62 0.11 -6.35 1.38
CA SER A 62 0.89 -7.59 1.38
C SER A 62 2.08 -7.51 2.33
N GLN A 63 2.81 -6.39 2.34
CA GLN A 63 3.91 -6.15 3.26
C GLN A 63 3.45 -6.10 4.73
N LEU A 64 2.28 -5.49 5.00
CA LEU A 64 1.66 -5.47 6.32
C LEU A 64 1.29 -6.89 6.79
N VAL A 65 0.59 -7.66 5.95
CA VAL A 65 0.22 -9.06 6.23
C VAL A 65 1.45 -9.89 6.55
N ASN A 66 2.50 -9.79 5.73
CA ASN A 66 3.74 -10.55 5.92
C ASN A 66 4.48 -10.15 7.20
N THR A 67 4.39 -8.89 7.63
CA THR A 67 5.01 -8.41 8.87
C THR A 67 4.20 -8.80 10.10
N LEU A 68 2.88 -8.90 9.97
CA LEU A 68 1.97 -9.32 11.05
C LEU A 68 1.98 -10.86 11.25
N MET A 69 2.20 -11.62 10.17
CA MET A 69 2.20 -13.08 10.17
C MET A 69 3.20 -13.67 11.16
N ARG A 70 2.75 -14.67 11.92
CA ARG A 70 3.57 -15.48 12.83
C ARG A 70 3.41 -16.95 12.46
N ASP A 71 4.47 -17.74 12.64
CA ASP A 71 4.51 -19.18 12.35
C ASP A 71 4.06 -19.57 10.93
N GLY A 72 4.22 -18.67 9.94
CA GLY A 72 3.74 -18.90 8.58
C GLY A 72 2.21 -18.85 8.39
N LYS A 73 1.44 -18.48 9.41
CA LYS A 73 -0.03 -18.46 9.39
C LYS A 73 -0.59 -17.23 8.66
N LYS A 74 -0.43 -17.18 7.33
CA LYS A 74 -0.85 -16.04 6.48
C LYS A 74 -2.36 -15.78 6.54
N ALA A 75 -3.17 -16.83 6.48
CA ALA A 75 -4.63 -16.71 6.51
C ALA A 75 -5.13 -16.04 7.80
N ARG A 76 -4.50 -16.35 8.95
CA ARG A 76 -4.83 -15.71 10.23
C ARG A 76 -4.48 -14.22 10.22
N ALA A 77 -3.32 -13.84 9.70
CA ALA A 77 -2.91 -12.44 9.59
C ALA A 77 -3.84 -11.63 8.68
N GLN A 78 -4.28 -12.21 7.56
CA GLN A 78 -5.26 -11.58 6.67
C GLN A 78 -6.59 -11.35 7.38
N ARG A 79 -7.10 -12.34 8.13
CA ARG A 79 -8.33 -12.20 8.92
C ARG A 79 -8.24 -11.06 9.93
N LEU A 80 -7.15 -11.01 10.72
CA LEU A 80 -6.91 -9.93 11.67
C LEU A 80 -6.95 -8.54 11.02
N ILE A 81 -6.34 -8.39 9.84
CA ILE A 81 -6.34 -7.10 9.11
C ILE A 81 -7.74 -6.77 8.61
N SER A 82 -8.43 -7.72 7.98
CA SER A 82 -9.81 -7.52 7.51
C SER A 82 -10.75 -7.15 8.66
N ASP A 83 -10.62 -7.80 9.83
CA ASP A 83 -11.42 -7.49 11.01
C ASP A 83 -11.04 -6.13 11.60
N SER A 84 -9.76 -5.77 11.62
CA SER A 84 -9.31 -4.42 12.00
C SER A 84 -9.92 -3.35 11.10
N MET A 85 -10.02 -3.58 9.79
CA MET A 85 -10.64 -2.63 8.86
C MET A 85 -12.15 -2.46 9.12
N LYS A 86 -12.85 -3.50 9.56
CA LYS A 86 -14.26 -3.39 10.01
C LYS A 86 -14.41 -2.56 11.29
N HIS A 87 -13.43 -2.60 12.19
CA HIS A 87 -13.42 -1.73 13.37
C HIS A 87 -13.06 -0.29 13.00
N LEU A 88 -12.15 -0.10 12.05
CA LEU A 88 -11.75 1.21 11.56
C LEU A 88 -12.91 1.90 10.83
N SER A 89 -13.66 1.20 9.98
CA SER A 89 -14.82 1.77 9.28
C SER A 89 -15.90 2.27 10.23
N LYS A 90 -16.05 1.65 11.41
CA LYS A 90 -16.97 2.12 12.45
C LYS A 90 -16.51 3.40 13.16
N LYS A 91 -15.21 3.69 13.14
CA LYS A 91 -14.62 4.89 13.75
C LYS A 91 -14.51 6.07 12.79
N ILE A 92 -14.53 5.81 11.49
CA ILE A 92 -14.48 6.83 10.45
C ILE A 92 -15.90 7.30 10.18
N ASP A 93 -16.20 8.55 10.54
CA ASP A 93 -17.53 9.13 10.31
C ASP A 93 -17.77 9.50 8.82
N ASN A 94 -16.70 9.62 8.03
CA ASN A 94 -16.72 10.21 6.68
C ASN A 94 -17.05 9.23 5.54
N ASN A 95 -17.58 8.03 5.84
CA ASN A 95 -17.87 6.98 4.86
C ASN A 95 -16.71 6.69 3.87
N SER A 96 -15.47 6.95 4.30
CA SER A 96 -14.28 6.78 3.49
C SER A 96 -13.86 5.31 3.52
N ASP A 97 -13.25 4.84 2.43
CA ASP A 97 -12.74 3.46 2.38
C ASP A 97 -11.66 3.26 3.47
N PRO A 98 -11.83 2.32 4.43
CA PRO A 98 -10.83 2.08 5.47
C PRO A 98 -9.47 1.69 4.91
N TYR A 99 -9.41 1.08 3.72
CA TYR A 99 -8.15 0.72 3.08
C TYR A 99 -7.39 1.96 2.58
N THR A 100 -8.06 2.96 2.02
CA THR A 100 -7.38 4.19 1.57
C THR A 100 -6.81 4.96 2.76
N VAL A 101 -7.58 5.05 3.86
CA VAL A 101 -7.11 5.67 5.11
C VAL A 101 -5.90 4.93 5.68
N LEU A 102 -5.89 3.59 5.64
CA LEU A 102 -4.74 2.80 6.05
C LEU A 102 -3.49 3.13 5.22
N LEU A 103 -3.62 3.23 3.90
CA LEU A 103 -2.50 3.55 3.01
C LEU A 103 -1.96 4.95 3.27
N GLU A 104 -2.84 5.93 3.41
CA GLU A 104 -2.48 7.31 3.74
C GLU A 104 -1.79 7.40 5.11
N ALA A 105 -2.31 6.69 6.12
CA ALA A 105 -1.70 6.62 7.44
C ALA A 105 -0.28 6.03 7.39
N ILE A 106 -0.07 4.95 6.61
CA ILE A 106 1.26 4.33 6.45
C ILE A 106 2.23 5.31 5.77
N GLU A 107 1.80 5.99 4.71
CA GLU A 107 2.64 6.98 4.02
C GLU A 107 2.99 8.15 4.95
N THR A 108 2.03 8.63 5.75
CA THR A 108 2.22 9.69 6.74
C THR A 108 3.17 9.27 7.87
N ALA A 109 3.09 8.02 8.33
CA ALA A 109 3.99 7.46 9.33
C ALA A 109 5.39 7.13 8.78
N SER A 110 5.56 7.07 7.45
CA SER A 110 6.81 6.66 6.81
C SER A 110 7.96 7.66 7.06
N PRO A 111 9.12 7.20 7.57
CA PRO A 111 10.30 8.05 7.70
C PRO A 111 11.11 8.05 6.40
N LEU A 112 11.61 9.23 5.99
CA LEU A 112 12.44 9.38 4.80
C LEU A 112 13.86 8.82 4.95
N LEU A 113 14.37 8.83 6.17
CA LEU A 113 15.74 8.45 6.50
C LEU A 113 15.77 7.62 7.78
N LYS A 114 16.86 6.88 7.95
CA LYS A 114 17.22 6.25 9.22
C LYS A 114 18.53 6.83 9.73
N LEU A 115 18.80 6.61 11.01
CA LEU A 115 20.07 6.93 11.63
C LEU A 115 20.86 5.63 11.83
N SER A 116 22.04 5.53 11.22
CA SER A 116 22.98 4.43 11.43
C SER A 116 24.05 4.86 12.41
N SER A 117 24.38 4.05 13.41
CA SER A 117 25.52 4.30 14.30
C SER A 117 26.79 3.73 13.68
N THR A 118 27.79 4.57 13.46
CA THR A 118 29.10 4.18 12.94
C THR A 118 30.19 4.70 13.88
N LYS A 119 31.24 3.91 14.12
CA LYS A 119 32.38 4.33 14.93
C LYS A 119 33.37 5.13 14.08
N LYS A 120 33.72 6.35 14.51
CA LYS A 120 34.77 7.19 13.90
C LYS A 120 35.86 7.44 14.95
N GLY A 121 36.98 6.75 14.82
CA GLY A 121 38.04 6.76 15.83
C GLY A 121 37.53 6.24 17.18
N SER A 122 37.65 7.06 18.22
CA SER A 122 37.16 6.74 19.58
C SER A 122 35.68 7.08 19.82
N LYS A 123 35.02 7.84 18.93
CA LYS A 123 33.64 8.30 19.12
C LYS A 123 32.64 7.51 18.25
N VAL A 124 31.48 7.20 18.81
CA VAL A 124 30.32 6.71 18.03
C VAL A 124 29.56 7.91 17.48
N VAL A 125 29.38 7.93 16.16
CA VAL A 125 28.72 9.02 15.45
C VAL A 125 27.49 8.46 14.74
N HIS A 126 26.47 9.30 14.65
CA HIS A 126 25.24 8.99 13.96
C HIS A 126 25.30 9.51 12.52
N VAL A 127 25.14 8.60 11.56
CA VAL A 127 25.17 8.87 10.12
C VAL A 127 23.74 8.75 9.59
N PRO A 128 23.13 9.85 9.12
CA PRO A 128 21.84 9.79 8.43
C PRO A 128 21.98 9.04 7.09
N THR A 129 21.04 8.15 6.79
CA THR A 129 20.99 7.42 5.51
C THR A 129 19.57 7.43 4.97
N ALA A 130 19.39 7.83 3.71
CA ALA A 130 18.10 7.80 3.03
C ALA A 130 17.58 6.36 2.91
N LEU A 131 16.27 6.18 3.09
CA LEU A 131 15.60 4.89 3.00
C LEU A 131 14.92 4.73 1.63
N ARG A 132 14.97 3.51 1.07
CA ARG A 132 14.16 3.15 -0.10
C ARG A 132 12.70 2.97 0.28
N ASP A 133 11.78 3.18 -0.64
CA ASP A 133 10.31 3.20 -0.43
C ASP A 133 9.79 1.99 0.34
N ARG A 134 10.16 0.79 -0.12
CA ARG A 134 9.82 -0.47 0.56
C ARG A 134 10.33 -0.54 2.00
N GLN A 135 11.46 0.08 2.31
CA GLN A 135 12.02 0.16 3.67
C GLN A 135 11.31 1.22 4.51
N ARG A 136 10.92 2.36 3.90
CA ARG A 136 10.13 3.43 4.55
C ARG A 136 8.81 2.88 5.05
N ARG A 137 8.05 2.24 4.16
CA ARG A 137 6.76 1.59 4.46
C ARG A 137 6.89 0.51 5.53
N ARG A 138 7.88 -0.39 5.40
CA ARG A 138 8.13 -1.42 6.43
C ARG A 138 8.39 -0.82 7.80
N ARG A 139 9.17 0.28 7.87
CA ARG A 139 9.49 0.93 9.15
C ARG A 139 8.25 1.52 9.81
N ALA A 140 7.38 2.18 9.03
CA ALA A 140 6.09 2.67 9.50
C ALA A 140 5.21 1.54 10.04
N ILE A 141 5.03 0.47 9.26
CA ILE A 141 4.24 -0.70 9.64
C ILE A 141 4.73 -1.28 10.97
N VAL A 142 6.03 -1.49 11.13
CA VAL A 142 6.60 -2.03 12.38
C VAL A 142 6.30 -1.10 13.56
N TRP A 143 6.44 0.22 13.39
CA TRP A 143 6.15 1.17 14.47
C TRP A 143 4.67 1.22 14.84
N MET A 144 3.76 1.19 13.87
CA MET A 144 2.32 1.14 14.11
C MET A 144 1.92 -0.15 14.83
N LEU A 145 2.45 -1.30 14.42
CA LEU A 145 2.20 -2.58 15.10
C LEU A 145 2.74 -2.59 16.53
N ASP A 146 3.92 -2.00 16.77
CA ASP A 146 4.49 -1.93 18.11
C ASP A 146 3.75 -0.93 19.01
N ALA A 147 3.25 0.18 18.47
CA ALA A 147 2.40 1.12 19.18
C ALA A 147 1.05 0.47 19.54
N SER A 148 0.44 -0.23 18.57
CA SER A 148 -0.82 -0.98 18.78
C SER A 148 -0.70 -1.99 19.92
N LYS A 149 0.42 -2.72 20.03
CA LYS A 149 0.63 -3.70 21.12
C LYS A 149 0.65 -3.07 22.51
N LYS A 150 1.09 -1.80 22.62
CA LYS A 150 1.19 -1.08 23.90
C LYS A 150 -0.15 -0.52 24.37
N ARG A 151 -1.16 -0.51 23.51
CA ARG A 151 -2.50 -0.04 23.87
C ARG A 151 -3.23 -1.07 24.73
N GLY A 152 -4.15 -0.56 25.55
CA GLY A 152 -4.95 -1.34 26.50
C GLY A 152 -6.28 -1.87 25.97
N GLU A 153 -6.62 -1.67 24.69
CA GLU A 153 -7.87 -2.24 24.14
C GLU A 153 -7.82 -3.79 24.12
N LYS A 154 -8.98 -4.45 24.19
CA LYS A 154 -9.08 -5.90 24.46
C LYS A 154 -8.59 -6.76 23.29
N SER A 155 -9.07 -6.46 22.09
CA SER A 155 -8.75 -7.21 20.87
C SER A 155 -7.60 -6.54 20.12
N PHE A 156 -6.84 -7.30 19.33
CA PHE A 156 -5.76 -6.69 18.53
C PHE A 156 -6.33 -5.79 17.43
N GLU A 157 -7.48 -6.17 16.91
CA GLU A 157 -8.20 -5.56 15.81
C GLU A 157 -8.67 -4.15 16.18
N GLU A 158 -9.21 -3.99 17.40
CA GLU A 158 -9.57 -2.68 17.95
C GLU A 158 -8.34 -1.81 18.20
N ARG A 159 -7.27 -2.38 18.75
CA ARG A 159 -6.00 -1.65 19.01
C ARG A 159 -5.39 -1.12 17.72
N PHE A 160 -5.31 -1.96 16.69
CA PHE A 160 -4.72 -1.57 15.42
C PHE A 160 -5.60 -0.55 14.69
N ALA A 161 -6.92 -0.72 14.67
CA ALA A 161 -7.84 0.26 14.10
C ALA A 161 -7.74 1.63 14.81
N ALA A 162 -7.66 1.64 16.15
CA ALA A 162 -7.44 2.86 16.91
C ALA A 162 -6.14 3.56 16.53
N GLU A 163 -5.04 2.79 16.42
CA GLU A 163 -3.75 3.36 16.06
C GLU A 163 -3.73 3.95 14.64
N VAL A 164 -4.36 3.28 13.68
CA VAL A 164 -4.48 3.81 12.29
C VAL A 164 -5.25 5.13 12.30
N TYR A 165 -6.34 5.21 13.05
CA TYR A 165 -7.12 6.44 13.19
C TYR A 165 -6.32 7.56 13.88
N ASP A 166 -5.59 7.26 14.95
CA ASP A 166 -4.76 8.26 15.65
C ASP A 166 -3.60 8.77 14.78
N VAL A 167 -3.09 7.93 13.87
CA VAL A 167 -2.09 8.33 12.87
C VAL A 167 -2.72 9.28 11.84
N SER A 168 -3.92 9.00 11.33
CA SER A 168 -4.58 9.91 10.38
C SER A 168 -4.93 11.26 11.00
N GLN A 169 -5.20 11.30 12.31
CA GLN A 169 -5.42 12.55 13.06
C GLN A 169 -4.12 13.28 13.44
N GLY A 170 -2.95 12.68 13.25
CA GLY A 170 -1.68 13.31 13.59
C GLY A 170 -1.26 13.21 15.06
N VAL A 171 -1.99 12.47 15.90
CA VAL A 171 -1.81 12.46 17.37
C VAL A 171 -0.96 11.27 17.85
N SER A 172 -0.68 10.30 16.99
CA SER A 172 -0.01 9.05 17.39
C SER A 172 1.45 9.21 17.85
N SER A 173 1.86 8.32 18.76
CA SER A 173 3.25 8.20 19.21
C SER A 173 4.24 7.85 18.08
N VAL A 174 3.74 7.21 17.03
CA VAL A 174 4.51 6.84 15.82
C VAL A 174 5.02 8.08 15.10
N LEU A 175 4.18 9.13 15.01
CA LEU A 175 4.56 10.37 14.35
C LEU A 175 5.58 11.17 15.15
N GLN A 176 5.45 11.19 16.48
CA GLN A 176 6.47 11.77 17.37
C GLN A 176 7.83 11.09 17.17
N LYS A 177 7.84 9.76 17.06
CA LYS A 177 9.06 8.99 16.78
C LYS A 177 9.67 9.32 15.41
N LYS A 178 8.84 9.46 14.37
CA LYS A 178 9.28 9.90 13.03
C LYS A 178 9.95 11.29 13.12
N GLN A 179 9.31 12.24 13.78
CA GLN A 179 9.83 13.61 13.96
C GLN A 179 11.15 13.61 14.74
N GLN A 180 11.26 12.83 15.82
CA GLN A 180 12.48 12.72 16.60
C GLN A 180 13.67 12.23 15.75
N ILE A 181 13.46 11.21 14.91
CA ILE A 181 14.49 10.69 14.02
C ILE A 181 14.91 11.74 12.98
N HIS A 182 13.95 12.47 12.42
CA HIS A 182 14.25 13.54 11.46
C HIS A 182 15.03 14.68 12.12
N LYS A 183 14.61 15.13 13.31
CA LYS A 183 15.33 16.14 14.10
C LYS A 183 16.77 15.70 14.40
N GLN A 184 16.95 14.45 14.84
CA GLN A 184 18.28 13.92 15.13
C GLN A 184 19.15 13.81 13.87
N ALA A 185 18.55 13.46 12.74
CA ALA A 185 19.25 13.42 11.47
C ALA A 185 19.67 14.80 10.97
N LEU A 186 18.81 15.81 11.11
CA LEU A 186 19.14 17.20 10.78
C LEU A 186 20.31 17.72 11.61
N ALA A 187 20.32 17.42 12.91
CA ALA A 187 21.44 17.76 13.79
C ALA A 187 22.77 17.10 13.37
N ASN A 188 22.70 15.91 12.77
CA ASN A 188 23.87 15.12 12.36
C ASN A 188 24.12 15.16 10.84
N ARG A 189 23.53 16.11 10.11
CA ARG A 189 23.61 16.19 8.63
C ARG A 189 25.06 16.25 8.11
N ALA A 190 25.96 16.86 8.86
CA ALA A 190 27.38 16.98 8.50
C ALA A 190 28.11 15.62 8.45
N ASN A 191 27.56 14.59 9.09
CA ASN A 191 28.13 13.25 9.10
C ASN A 191 27.63 12.39 7.93
N ALA A 192 26.69 12.90 7.11
CA ALA A 192 26.20 12.18 5.96
C ALA A 192 27.32 12.04 4.91
N GLN A 193 27.59 10.80 4.50
CA GLN A 193 28.56 10.54 3.45
C GLN A 193 27.92 10.80 2.08
N VAL A 194 28.59 11.59 1.25
CA VAL A 194 28.28 11.68 -0.19
C VAL A 194 28.90 10.44 -0.84
N SER A 195 28.16 9.34 -0.88
CA SER A 195 28.57 8.18 -1.67
C SER A 195 28.33 8.51 -3.14
N TYR A 196 29.40 8.75 -3.91
CA TYR A 196 29.29 8.62 -5.36
C TYR A 196 28.99 7.14 -5.65
N ASN A 197 27.91 6.89 -6.39
CA ASN A 197 27.61 5.56 -6.92
C ASN A 197 28.72 5.20 -7.91
N THR A 198 29.84 4.68 -7.42
CA THR A 198 30.84 4.03 -8.26
C THR A 198 30.23 2.68 -8.66
N GLN A 199 29.54 2.67 -9.79
CA GLN A 199 29.15 1.44 -10.47
C GLN A 199 30.46 0.66 -10.72
N ARG A 200 30.63 -0.46 -10.01
CA ARG A 200 31.65 -1.47 -10.32
C ARG A 200 30.96 -2.64 -11.00
#